data_AF-A0A967HGA2-F1
#
_entry.id   AF-A0A967HGA2-F1
#
_cell.length_a   1.000
_cell.length_b   1.000
_cell.length_c   1.000
_cell.angle_alpha   90.00
_cell.angle_beta   90.00
_cell.angle_gamma   90.00
#
_symmetry.space_group_name_H-M   'P 1'
#
loop_
_entity.id
_entity.type
_entity.pdbx_description
1 polymer ?
#
loop_
_entity_poly.entity_id
_entity_poly.type
_entity_poly.pdbx_seq_one_letter_code
_entity_poly.pdbx_strand_id
1 'polypeptide(L)' 'MSQYDWRFDFESQLFAANGYVVVKANPRGSSGYGQAFSEAIWADWGNLDYQDVMAAVDHAIEQGWADPDR' A
#
# COMPACT_ATOMS: atom_id res chain seq x y z
N MET A 1 3.28 -8.01 13.54
CA MET A 1 2.28 -8.29 12.51
C MET A 1 1.94 -6.97 11.86
N SER A 2 2.24 -6.80 10.58
CA SER A 2 1.91 -5.57 9.85
C SER A 2 0.44 -5.57 9.45
N GLN A 3 -0.11 -4.37 9.22
CA GLN A 3 -1.48 -4.18 8.76
C GLN A 3 -1.76 -4.93 7.45
N TYR A 4 -0.85 -4.81 6.49
CA TYR A 4 -0.78 -5.66 5.31
C TYR A 4 0.45 -6.57 5.44
N ASP A 5 0.22 -7.88 5.56
CA ASP A 5 1.26 -8.90 5.72
C ASP A 5 1.16 -9.98 4.62
N TRP A 6 1.97 -11.03 4.73
CA TRP A 6 2.05 -12.10 3.72
C TRP A 6 1.02 -13.21 3.90
N ARG A 7 -0.17 -12.89 4.39
CA ARG A 7 -1.25 -13.87 4.55
C ARG A 7 -2.17 -13.95 3.35
N PHE A 8 -2.91 -15.05 3.30
CA PHE A 8 -4.03 -15.19 2.37
C PHE A 8 -5.05 -14.09 2.64
N ASP A 9 -5.38 -13.36 1.58
CA ASP A 9 -6.35 -12.28 1.56
C ASP A 9 -7.27 -12.50 0.37
N PHE A 10 -8.53 -12.84 0.63
CA PHE A 10 -9.46 -13.29 -0.40
C PHE A 10 -9.67 -12.24 -1.50
N GLU A 11 -9.80 -10.96 -1.13
CA GLU A 11 -10.04 -9.87 -2.08
C GLU A 11 -8.87 -9.71 -3.05
N SER A 12 -7.63 -9.73 -2.55
CA SER A 12 -6.43 -9.69 -3.40
C SER A 12 -6.38 -10.86 -4.38
N GLN A 13 -6.74 -12.07 -3.94
CA GLN A 13 -6.77 -13.24 -4.81
C GLN A 13 -7.89 -13.16 -5.84
N LEU A 14 -9.05 -12.61 -5.47
CA LEU A 14 -10.17 -12.40 -6.38
C LEU A 14 -9.79 -11.40 -7.49
N PHE A 15 -9.16 -10.28 -7.16
CA PHE A 15 -8.68 -9.32 -8.16
C PHE A 15 -7.60 -9.93 -9.05
N ALA A 16 -6.63 -10.64 -8.49
CA ALA A 16 -5.60 -11.34 -9.26
C ALA A 16 -6.19 -12.36 -10.24
N ALA A 17 -7.22 -13.12 -9.81
CA ALA A 17 -7.93 -14.07 -10.66
C ALA A 17 -8.68 -13.41 -11.83
N ASN A 18 -8.98 -12.11 -11.72
CA ASN A 18 -9.62 -11.31 -12.76
C ASN A 18 -8.61 -10.48 -13.58
N GLY A 19 -7.31 -10.76 -13.48
CA GLY A 19 -6.28 -10.13 -14.32
C GLY A 19 -5.80 -8.77 -13.83
N TYR A 20 -6.08 -8.40 -12.58
CA TYR A 20 -5.55 -7.19 -11.96
C TYR A 20 -4.21 -7.47 -11.25
N VAL A 21 -3.33 -6.48 -11.29
CA VAL A 21 -2.19 -6.41 -10.36
C VAL A 21 -2.69 -5.77 -9.07
N VAL A 22 -2.41 -6.40 -7.93
CA VAL A 22 -2.78 -5.88 -6.60
C VAL A 22 -1.52 -5.48 -5.86
N VAL A 23 -1.39 -4.18 -5.56
CA VAL A 23 -0.27 -3.62 -4.79
C VAL A 23 -0.75 -3.35 -3.37
N LYS A 24 -0.07 -3.94 -2.37
CA LYS A 24 -0.34 -3.71 -0.95
C LYS A 24 0.91 -3.12 -0.30
N ALA A 25 0.82 -1.85 0.10
CA ALA A 25 1.86 -1.15 0.83
C ALA A 25 1.40 -0.84 2.25
N ASN A 26 2.34 -0.74 3.19
CA ASN A 26 2.08 -0.22 4.54
C ASN A 26 2.56 1.24 4.59
N PRO A 27 1.71 2.24 4.29
CA PRO A 27 2.09 3.64 4.46
C PRO A 27 2.33 3.98 5.93
N ARG A 28 3.03 5.10 6.20
CA ARG A 28 3.12 5.67 7.54
C ARG A 28 1.73 5.79 8.15
N GLY A 29 1.60 5.43 9.42
CA GLY A 29 0.32 5.23 10.10
C GLY A 29 -0.13 3.76 10.20
N SER A 30 0.35 2.86 9.33
CA SER A 30 0.04 1.44 9.44
C SER A 30 0.58 0.81 10.73
N SER A 31 -0.05 -0.28 11.16
CA SER A 31 0.40 -1.06 12.32
C SER A 31 1.53 -2.04 11.97
N GLY A 32 2.27 -2.45 13.00
CA GLY A 32 3.29 -3.51 12.92
C GLY A 32 4.73 -3.07 12.67
N TYR A 33 4.98 -1.76 12.58
CA TYR A 33 6.31 -1.16 12.40
C TYR A 33 6.75 -0.31 13.62
N GLY A 34 6.07 -0.48 14.76
CA GLY A 34 6.33 0.25 16.00
C GLY A 34 5.51 1.54 16.14
N GLN A 35 5.43 2.04 17.37
CA GLN A 35 4.56 3.17 17.73
C GLN A 35 4.89 4.44 16.94
N ALA A 36 6.17 4.77 16.79
CA ALA A 36 6.59 5.95 16.04
C ALA A 36 6.11 5.94 14.58
N PHE A 37 6.07 4.76 13.94
CA PHE A 37 5.58 4.63 12.58
C PHE A 37 4.04 4.77 12.51
N SER A 38 3.33 4.19 13.47
CA SER A 38 1.86 4.28 13.54
C SER A 38 1.35 5.67 13.93
N GLU A 39 2.09 6.42 14.75
CA GLU A 39 1.74 7.79 15.17
C GLU A 39 2.21 8.86 14.18
N ALA A 40 2.99 8.49 13.15
CA ALA A 40 3.59 9.43 12.20
C ALA A 40 2.58 10.32 11.44
N ILE A 41 1.31 9.92 11.37
CA ILE A 41 0.24 10.66 10.69
C ILE A 41 -0.86 11.14 11.64
N TRP A 42 -0.62 11.11 12.96
CA TRP A 42 -1.62 11.53 13.93
C TRP A 42 -2.02 12.99 13.70
N ALA A 43 -3.33 13.21 13.49
CA ALA A 43 -3.90 14.50 13.11
C ALA A 43 -3.35 15.11 11.79
N ASP A 44 -2.74 14.30 10.91
CA ASP A 44 -2.16 14.73 9.62
C ASP A 44 -2.43 13.71 8.49
N TRP A 45 -3.69 13.26 8.39
CA TRP A 45 -4.12 12.29 7.38
C TRP A 45 -4.22 12.94 5.99
N GLY A 46 -3.76 12.23 4.95
CA GLY A 46 -3.71 12.71 3.58
C GLY A 46 -2.46 13.50 3.21
N ASN A 47 -1.42 13.47 4.06
CA ASN A 47 -0.14 14.13 3.81
C ASN A 47 0.97 13.09 3.61
N LEU A 48 1.55 12.58 4.71
CA LEU A 48 2.67 11.64 4.64
C LEU A 48 2.24 10.26 4.13
N ASP A 49 1.07 9.79 4.55
CA ASP A 49 0.44 8.56 4.06
C ASP A 49 0.10 8.65 2.57
N TYR A 50 -0.39 9.80 2.10
CA TYR A 50 -0.65 10.01 0.67
C TYR A 50 0.64 9.89 -0.15
N GLN A 51 1.72 10.53 0.30
CA GLN A 51 3.03 10.44 -0.37
C GLN A 51 3.53 8.99 -0.44
N ASP A 52 3.33 8.20 0.63
CA ASP A 52 3.74 6.79 0.65
C ASP A 52 2.90 5.94 -0.31
N VAL A 53 1.58 6.19 -0.41
CA VAL A 53 0.70 5.51 -1.36
C VAL A 53 1.07 5.86 -2.79
N MET A 54 1.31 7.14 -3.10
CA MET A 54 1.73 7.55 -4.43
C MET A 54 3.11 7.00 -4.81
N ALA A 55 4.05 6.94 -3.86
CA ALA A 55 5.35 6.30 -4.10
C ALA A 55 5.21 4.80 -4.43
N ALA A 56 4.24 4.10 -3.83
CA ALA A 56 3.96 2.71 -4.18
C ALA A 56 3.37 2.57 -5.60
N VAL A 57 2.54 3.52 -6.03
CA VAL A 57 2.01 3.59 -7.41
C VAL A 57 3.14 3.87 -8.40
N ASP A 58 3.96 4.90 -8.15
CA ASP A 58 5.10 5.25 -8.99
C ASP A 58 6.05 4.06 -9.13
N HIS A 59 6.33 3.36 -8.03
CA HIS A 59 7.14 2.15 -8.06
C HIS A 59 6.53 1.05 -8.94
N ALA A 60 5.22 0.83 -8.86
CA ALA A 60 4.55 -0.17 -9.71
C ALA A 60 4.62 0.19 -11.21
N ILE A 61 4.54 1.48 -11.54
CA ILE A 61 4.73 1.98 -12.91
C ILE A 61 6.18 1.79 -13.36
N GLU A 62 7.16 2.16 -12.54
CA GLU A 62 8.60 1.99 -12.83
C GLU A 62 8.99 0.53 -13.07
N GLN A 63 8.38 -0.41 -12.34
CA GLN A 63 8.59 -1.85 -12.53
C GLN A 63 7.86 -2.39 -13.79
N GLY A 64 7.05 -1.59 -14.46
CA GLY A 64 6.24 -1.99 -15.61
C GLY A 64 5.05 -2.87 -15.25
N TRP A 65 4.59 -2.85 -13.99
CA TRP A 65 3.43 -3.61 -13.53
C TRP A 65 2.12 -2.88 -13.78
N ALA A 66 2.15 -1.54 -13.80
CA ALA A 66 1.01 -0.66 -13.99
C ALA A 66 1.24 0.30 -15.16
N ASP A 67 0.13 0.73 -15.77
CA ASP A 67 0.09 1.73 -16.83
C ASP A 67 -0.41 3.06 -16.23
N PRO A 68 0.33 4.18 -16.31
CA PRO A 68 -0.08 5.45 -15.70
C PRO A 68 -1.39 6.02 -16.25
N ASP A 69 -1.81 5.60 -17.45
CA ASP A 69 -3.03 6.08 -18.11
C ASP A 69 -4.25 5.18 -17.86
N ARG A 70 -4.15 4.15 -16.99
CA ARG A 70 -5.20 3.15 -16.74
C ARG A 70 -5.41 2.80 -15.28
#